data_AF-A0A956GXC5-F1
#
_entry.id   AF-A0A956GXC5-F1
#
_cell.length_a   1.000
_cell.length_b   1.000
_cell.length_c   1.000
_cell.angle_alpha   90.00
_cell.angle_beta   90.00
_cell.angle_gamma   90.00
#
_symmetry.space_group_name_H-M   'P 1'
#
loop_
_entity.id
_entity.type
_entity.pdbx_description
1 polymer ?
#
loop_
_entity_poly.entity_id
_entity_poly.type
_entity_poly.pdbx_seq_one_letter_code
_entity_poly.pdbx_strand_id
1 'polypeptide(L)' 'MFFLVADASGTPTFLPEWLFHVVDSSVRSDWTCNVSMGHELDLVLGPTFVASDLDAYNSLVDLEPAAVEHFRRYVRG' A
#
# COMPACT_ATOMS: atom_id res chain seq x y z
N MET A 1 7.57 17.86 4.11
CA MET A 1 8.20 16.57 3.75
C MET A 1 8.56 16.60 2.25
N PHE A 2 9.39 15.68 1.75
CA PHE A 2 9.80 15.62 0.33
C PHE A 2 9.34 14.29 -0.27
N PHE A 3 8.97 14.32 -1.54
CA PHE A 3 8.66 13.12 -2.33
C PHE A 3 9.82 12.82 -3.29
N LEU A 4 10.19 11.55 -3.40
CA LEU A 4 11.08 11.07 -4.46
C LEU A 4 10.23 10.82 -5.71
N VAL A 5 10.47 11.57 -6.78
CA VAL A 5 9.72 11.48 -8.04
C VAL A 5 10.61 10.88 -9.11
N ALA A 6 10.13 9.82 -9.76
CA ALA A 6 10.68 9.32 -11.00
C ALA A 6 9.74 9.72 -12.14
N ASP A 7 10.21 10.59 -13.02
CA ASP A 7 9.47 11.01 -14.21
C ASP A 7 10.19 10.57 -15.50
N ALA A 8 9.71 11.03 -16.65
CA ALA A 8 10.26 10.68 -17.95
C ALA A 8 11.71 11.16 -18.18
N SER A 9 12.26 12.02 -17.31
CA SER A 9 13.66 12.45 -17.39
C SER A 9 14.65 11.34 -17.02
N GLY A 10 14.16 10.24 -16.44
CA GLY A 10 14.97 9.08 -16.06
C GLY A 10 15.89 9.32 -14.85
N THR A 11 15.84 10.49 -14.23
CA THR A 11 16.62 10.81 -13.02
C THR A 11 15.68 11.06 -11.84
N PRO A 12 15.66 10.17 -10.83
CA PRO A 12 14.84 10.38 -9.63
C PRO A 12 15.23 11.69 -8.92
N THR A 13 14.25 12.53 -8.59
CA THR A 13 14.48 13.84 -7.96
C THR A 13 13.62 14.00 -6.72
N PHE A 14 14.18 14.58 -5.66
CA PHE A 14 13.41 14.96 -4.47
C PHE A 14 12.72 16.31 -4.70
N LEU A 15 11.40 16.32 -4.60
CA LEU A 15 10.58 17.52 -4.73
C LEU A 15 9.77 17.74 -3.45
N PRO A 16 9.64 18.99 -2.99
CA PRO A 16 8.89 19.29 -1.77
C PRO A 16 7.38 19.07 -1.96
N GLU A 17 6.69 18.58 -0.92
CA GLU A 17 5.29 18.12 -1.03
C GLU A 17 4.31 19.19 -1.53
N TRP A 18 4.53 20.46 -1.19
CA TRP A 18 3.70 21.60 -1.58
C TRP A 18 3.63 21.88 -3.09
N LEU A 19 4.46 21.21 -3.89
CA LEU A 19 4.38 21.26 -5.37
C LEU A 19 3.33 20.30 -5.94
N PHE A 20 2.72 19.47 -5.10
CA PHE A 20 1.79 18.43 -5.50
C PHE A 20 0.40 18.69 -4.93
N HIS A 21 -0.62 18.35 -5.70
CA HIS A 21 -1.99 18.27 -5.23
C HIS A 21 -2.46 16.82 -5.29
N VAL A 22 -3.07 16.34 -4.21
CA VAL A 22 -3.76 15.04 -4.22
C VAL A 22 -5.01 15.20 -5.07
N VAL A 23 -5.01 14.62 -6.26
CA VAL A 23 -6.12 14.68 -7.22
C VAL A 23 -7.11 13.52 -7.07
N ASP A 24 -6.71 12.48 -6.32
CA ASP A 24 -7.51 11.29 -6.07
C ASP A 24 -7.30 10.83 -4.62
N SER A 25 -8.37 10.85 -3.83
CA SER A 25 -8.40 10.38 -2.44
C SER A 25 -9.09 9.02 -2.28
N SER A 26 -9.24 8.27 -3.38
CA SER A 26 -9.83 6.92 -3.35
C SER A 26 -8.99 5.92 -2.56
N VAL A 27 -7.67 6.13 -2.50
CA VAL A 27 -6.78 5.41 -1.59
C VAL A 27 -7.06 5.89 -0.17
N ARG A 28 -7.54 4.99 0.68
CA ARG A 28 -7.87 5.34 2.06
C ARG A 28 -6.61 5.76 2.82
N SER A 29 -6.74 6.80 3.63
CA SER A 29 -5.61 7.37 4.39
C SER A 29 -5.02 6.43 5.44
N ASP A 30 -5.73 5.37 5.81
CA ASP A 30 -5.29 4.36 6.76
C ASP A 30 -4.52 3.20 6.12
N TRP A 31 -4.30 3.24 4.79
CA TRP A 31 -3.47 2.26 4.11
C TRP A 31 -1.99 2.48 4.39
N THR A 32 -1.27 1.38 4.53
CA THR A 32 0.18 1.32 4.67
C THR A 32 0.80 0.71 3.42
N CYS A 33 2.02 1.12 3.09
CA CYS A 33 2.82 0.55 2.01
C CYS A 33 3.96 -0.27 2.61
N ASN A 34 4.03 -1.55 2.29
CA ASN A 34 5.12 -2.42 2.70
C ASN A 34 5.88 -2.93 1.47
N VAL A 35 7.18 -2.64 1.44
CA VAL A 35 8.13 -3.04 0.39
C VAL A 35 9.12 -4.09 0.88
N SER A 36 8.89 -4.64 2.07
CA SER A 36 9.75 -5.60 2.76
C SER A 36 9.03 -6.93 2.95
N MET A 37 8.39 -7.44 1.89
CA MET A 37 7.59 -8.67 1.89
C MET A 37 8.37 -9.92 1.47
N GLY A 38 9.71 -9.84 1.40
CA GLY A 38 10.57 -10.91 0.92
C GLY A 38 10.82 -10.85 -0.59
N HIS A 39 11.36 -11.92 -1.17
CA HIS A 39 11.80 -11.94 -2.57
C HIS A 39 10.69 -12.22 -3.59
N GLU A 40 9.51 -12.64 -3.14
CA GLU A 40 8.41 -13.05 -4.03
C GLU A 40 7.39 -11.94 -4.28
N LEU A 41 7.44 -10.86 -3.49
CA LEU A 41 6.47 -9.78 -3.52
C LEU A 41 7.18 -8.44 -3.29
N ASP A 42 7.20 -7.59 -4.31
CA ASP A 42 7.96 -6.33 -4.26
C ASP A 42 7.25 -5.25 -3.42
N LEU A 43 5.91 -5.24 -3.42
CA LEU A 43 5.12 -4.20 -2.77
C LEU A 43 3.69 -4.65 -2.48
N VAL A 44 3.19 -4.32 -1.29
CA VAL A 44 1.77 -4.36 -0.95
C VAL A 44 1.35 -3.01 -0.41
N LEU A 45 0.27 -2.48 -0.99
CA LEU A 45 -0.43 -1.30 -0.51
C LEU A 45 -1.83 -1.72 -0.05
N GLY A 46 -2.16 -1.46 1.21
CA GLY A 46 -3.43 -1.89 1.78
C GLY A 46 -3.56 -1.58 3.28
N PRO A 47 -4.66 -1.99 3.92
CA PRO A 47 -4.81 -1.86 5.36
C PRO A 47 -3.72 -2.67 6.08
N THR A 48 -3.35 -2.22 7.28
CA THR A 48 -2.22 -2.77 8.04
C THR A 48 -2.32 -4.28 8.27
N PHE A 49 -3.53 -4.84 8.45
CA PHE A 49 -3.72 -6.28 8.66
C PHE A 49 -3.51 -7.15 7.41
N VAL A 50 -3.29 -6.54 6.24
CA VAL A 50 -2.94 -7.22 4.98
C VAL A 50 -1.49 -6.92 4.60
N ALA A 51 -1.09 -5.65 4.75
CA ALA A 51 0.22 -5.19 4.31
C ALA A 51 1.34 -5.38 5.37
N SER A 52 1.08 -5.99 6.53
CA SER A 52 2.07 -6.10 7.60
C SER A 52 3.26 -6.98 7.24
N ASP A 53 3.00 -8.12 6.58
CA ASP A 53 3.98 -9.15 6.27
C ASP A 53 3.41 -10.11 5.21
N LEU A 54 4.28 -11.00 4.71
CA LEU A 54 3.93 -11.95 3.65
C LEU A 54 2.86 -12.96 4.10
N ASP A 55 2.84 -13.37 5.37
CA ASP A 55 1.88 -14.35 5.89
C ASP A 55 0.47 -13.75 5.97
N ALA A 56 0.36 -12.51 6.42
CA ALA A 56 -0.90 -11.76 6.46
C ALA A 56 -1.47 -11.54 5.04
N TYR A 57 -0.60 -11.19 4.10
CA TYR A 57 -0.96 -11.08 2.69
C TYR A 57 -1.43 -12.43 2.12
N ASN A 58 -0.65 -13.49 2.28
CA ASN A 58 -0.96 -14.83 1.77
C ASN A 58 -2.26 -15.37 2.36
N SER A 59 -2.52 -15.15 3.66
CA SER A 59 -3.78 -15.54 4.31
C SER A 59 -5.00 -14.95 3.59
N LEU A 60 -4.92 -13.70 3.10
CA LEU A 60 -6.01 -13.10 2.33
C LEU A 60 -6.09 -13.66 0.90
N VAL A 61 -4.95 -13.86 0.24
CA VAL A 61 -4.85 -14.41 -1.13
C VAL A 61 -5.38 -15.85 -1.19
N ASP A 62 -5.05 -16.66 -0.19
CA ASP A 62 -5.48 -18.05 -0.04
C ASP A 62 -6.95 -18.17 0.43
N LEU A 63 -7.63 -17.03 0.60
CA LEU A 63 -9.03 -16.92 1.01
C LEU A 63 -9.30 -17.54 2.39
N GLU A 64 -8.34 -17.44 3.32
CA GLU A 64 -8.53 -17.92 4.68
C GLU A 64 -9.76 -17.24 5.31
N PRO A 65 -10.71 -18.01 5.88
CA PRO A 65 -12.02 -17.49 6.26
C PRO A 65 -11.96 -16.28 7.19
N ALA A 66 -11.02 -16.28 8.15
CA ALA A 66 -10.84 -15.18 9.10
C ALA A 66 -10.30 -13.92 8.43
N ALA A 67 -9.32 -14.05 7.53
CA ALA A 67 -8.73 -12.93 6.81
C ALA A 67 -9.75 -12.28 5.87
N VAL A 68 -10.49 -13.09 5.11
CA VAL A 68 -11.54 -12.62 4.19
C VAL A 68 -12.68 -11.93 4.94
N GLU A 69 -13.13 -12.49 6.07
CA GLU A 69 -14.18 -11.87 6.88
C GLU A 69 -13.72 -10.53 7.48
N HIS A 70 -12.48 -10.45 7.96
CA HIS A 70 -11.91 -9.19 8.44
C HIS A 70 -11.85 -8.14 7.33
N PHE A 71 -11.35 -8.52 6.14
CA PHE A 71 -11.29 -7.64 4.99
C PHE A 71 -12.68 -7.15 4.54
N ARG A 72 -13.69 -8.03 4.54
CA ARG A 72 -15.08 -7.64 4.21
C ARG A 72 -15.66 -6.61 5.19
N ARG A 73 -15.38 -6.75 6.48
CA ARG A 73 -15.80 -5.77 7.49
C ARG A 73 -15.10 -4.43 7.28
N TYR A 74 -13.81 -4.47 6.99
CA TYR A 74 -13.01 -3.29 6.68
C TYR A 74 -13.54 -2.52 5.47
N VAL A 75 -13.86 -3.20 4.36
CA VAL A 75 -14.36 -2.55 3.14
C VAL A 75 -15.77 -1.97 3.30
N ARG A 76 -16.59 -2.54 4.19
CA ARG A 76 -17.96 -2.08 4.45
C ARG A 76 -18.04 -0.93 5.47
N GLY A 77 -16.97 -0.68 6.21
CA GLY A 77 -16.86 0.41 7.19
C GLY A 77 -16.15 1.63 6.60
#